data_AF-A0A451CBE1-F1
#
_entry.id   AF-A0A451CBE1-F1
#
_cell.length_a   1.000
_cell.length_b   1.000
_cell.length_c   1.000
_cell.angle_alpha   90.00
_cell.angle_beta   90.00
_cell.angle_gamma   90.00
#
_symmetry.space_group_name_H-M   'P 1'
#
loop_
_entity.id
_entity.type
_entity.pdbx_description
1 polymer ?
#
loop_
_entity_poly.entity_id
_entity_poly.type
_entity_poly.pdbx_seq_one_letter_code
_entity_poly.pdbx_strand_id
1 'polypeptide(L)'
;MTKKTARKIITFDWAIKTILRDKANFDVLEGFLTALLGRPITILDMLENEGNRRDEADKYNRVDLLAKTGDGERIIVEVQYCYGLRYFGGSVPHTGRGNRGTSRQPDSAH
;
A
#
# COMPACT_ATOMS: atom_id res chain seq x y z
N MET A 1 -38.62 26.11 -4.29
CA MET A 1 -37.19 25.81 -4.05
C MET A 1 -36.97 24.31 -4.16
N THR A 2 -36.33 23.83 -5.23
CA THR A 2 -36.03 22.40 -5.43
C THR A 2 -34.84 22.00 -4.56
N LYS A 3 -35.05 21.09 -3.60
CA LYS A 3 -33.95 20.50 -2.81
C LYS A 3 -33.02 19.76 -3.76
N LYS A 4 -31.79 20.26 -3.93
CA LYS A 4 -30.74 19.56 -4.68
C LYS A 4 -30.30 18.37 -3.83
N THR A 5 -30.66 17.15 -4.26
CA THR A 5 -30.20 15.93 -3.60
C THR A 5 -28.67 15.90 -3.68
N ALA A 6 -28.00 15.92 -2.53
CA ALA A 6 -26.55 15.80 -2.48
C ALA A 6 -26.14 14.46 -3.12
N ARG A 7 -25.24 14.52 -4.10
CA ARG A 7 -24.70 13.30 -4.71
C ARG A 7 -23.88 12.57 -3.67
N LYS A 8 -24.19 11.28 -3.45
CA LYS A 8 -23.32 10.39 -2.67
C LYS A 8 -22.06 10.15 -3.49
N ILE A 9 -20.92 10.59 -2.97
CA ILE A 9 -19.60 10.36 -3.55
C ILE A 9 -18.95 9.25 -2.74
N ILE A 10 -18.43 8.25 -3.43
CA ILE A 10 -17.63 7.18 -2.83
C ILE A 10 -16.17 7.54 -3.06
N THR A 11 -15.37 7.54 -1.99
CA THR A 11 -13.91 7.70 -2.12
C THR A 11 -13.28 6.41 -2.62
N PHE A 12 -12.20 6.53 -3.37
CA PHE A 12 -11.53 5.37 -3.95
C PHE A 12 -10.99 4.42 -2.87
N ASP A 13 -10.55 4.94 -1.73
CA ASP A 13 -10.10 4.13 -0.60
C ASP A 13 -11.22 3.25 -0.03
N TRP A 14 -12.45 3.80 0.07
CA TRP A 14 -13.60 3.04 0.51
C TRP A 14 -13.96 1.98 -0.53
N ALA A 15 -13.93 2.31 -1.82
CA ALA A 15 -14.21 1.37 -2.90
C ALA A 15 -13.21 0.19 -2.92
N ILE A 16 -11.91 0.46 -2.71
CA ILE A 16 -10.88 -0.59 -2.60
C ILE A 16 -11.14 -1.50 -1.39
N LYS A 17 -11.57 -0.93 -0.26
CA LYS A 17 -11.82 -1.68 0.98
C LYS A 17 -13.05 -2.57 0.91
N THR A 18 -14.07 -2.17 0.16
CA THR A 18 -15.38 -2.83 0.19
C THR A 18 -15.74 -3.47 -1.14
N ILE A 19 -15.92 -2.66 -2.18
CA ILE A 19 -16.45 -3.08 -3.48
C ILE A 19 -15.41 -3.89 -4.26
N LEU A 20 -14.18 -3.40 -4.37
CA LEU A 20 -13.17 -3.97 -5.26
C LEU A 20 -12.47 -5.21 -4.69
N ARG A 21 -12.82 -5.64 -3.47
CA ARG A 21 -12.39 -6.94 -2.91
C ARG A 21 -13.21 -8.12 -3.43
N ASP A 22 -14.43 -7.86 -3.88
CA ASP A 22 -15.27 -8.90 -4.45
C ASP A 22 -14.77 -9.27 -5.86
N LYS A 23 -14.59 -10.57 -6.11
CA LYS A 23 -14.20 -11.10 -7.43
C LYS A 23 -15.20 -10.71 -8.52
N ALA A 24 -16.47 -10.51 -8.17
CA ALA A 24 -17.49 -10.05 -9.11
C ALA A 24 -17.22 -8.63 -9.66
N ASN A 25 -16.40 -7.82 -8.97
CA ASN A 25 -16.08 -6.44 -9.34
C ASN A 25 -14.67 -6.28 -9.94
N PHE A 26 -14.01 -7.38 -10.32
CA PHE A 26 -12.65 -7.33 -10.88
C PHE A 26 -12.62 -6.69 -12.27
N ASP A 27 -13.71 -6.79 -13.03
CA ASP A 27 -13.90 -6.15 -14.33
C ASP A 27 -13.67 -4.63 -14.28
N VAL A 28 -14.17 -3.97 -13.21
CA VAL A 28 -13.96 -2.54 -12.98
C VAL A 28 -12.47 -2.23 -12.80
N LEU A 29 -11.76 -3.07 -12.06
CA LEU A 29 -10.34 -2.88 -11.76
C LEU A 29 -9.44 -3.22 -12.95
N GLU A 30 -9.79 -4.25 -13.72
CA GLU A 30 -9.15 -4.58 -15.01
C GLU A 30 -9.29 -3.43 -16.01
N GLY A 31 -10.50 -2.87 -16.16
CA GLY A 31 -10.75 -1.73 -17.01
C GLY A 31 -9.95 -0.50 -16.58
N PHE A 32 -9.90 -0.22 -15.27
CA PHE A 32 -9.10 0.87 -14.72
C PHE A 32 -7.60 0.69 -14.98
N LEU A 33 -7.05 -0.49 -14.71
CA LEU A 33 -5.63 -0.80 -14.92
C LEU A 33 -5.27 -0.80 -16.41
N THR A 34 -6.16 -1.30 -17.26
CA THR A 34 -5.98 -1.27 -18.72
C THR A 34 -5.94 0.16 -19.24
N ALA A 35 -6.85 1.03 -18.76
CA ALA A 35 -6.86 2.44 -19.11
C ALA A 35 -5.61 3.17 -18.60
N LEU A 36 -5.15 2.86 -17.39
CA LEU A 36 -3.99 3.49 -16.78
C LEU A 36 -2.66 3.08 -17.43
N LEU A 37 -2.50 1.79 -17.76
CA LEU A 37 -1.26 1.23 -18.28
C LEU A 37 -1.21 1.20 -19.82
N GLY A 38 -2.32 1.51 -20.50
CA GLY A 38 -2.40 1.51 -21.96
C GLY A 38 -2.25 0.14 -22.61
N ARG A 39 -2.39 -0.95 -21.84
CA ARG A 39 -2.29 -2.33 -22.31
C ARG A 39 -3.33 -3.22 -21.62
N PRO A 40 -3.81 -4.30 -22.25
CA PRO A 40 -4.79 -5.20 -21.63
C PRO A 40 -4.23 -5.83 -20.36
N ILE A 41 -5.01 -5.74 -19.27
CA ILE A 41 -4.72 -6.35 -17.98
C ILE A 41 -5.89 -7.24 -17.58
N THR A 42 -5.58 -8.48 -17.18
CA THR A 42 -6.55 -9.43 -16.61
C THR A 42 -6.10 -9.80 -15.19
N ILE A 43 -6.97 -9.63 -14.20
CA ILE A 43 -6.70 -9.98 -12.81
C ILE A 43 -6.93 -11.48 -12.64
N LEU A 44 -5.91 -12.17 -12.14
CA LEU A 44 -5.95 -13.61 -11.90
C LEU A 44 -6.39 -13.92 -10.47
N ASP A 45 -5.87 -13.19 -9.49
CA ASP A 45 -6.26 -13.36 -8.10
C ASP A 45 -5.94 -12.13 -7.25
N MET A 46 -6.59 -12.02 -6.10
CA MET A 46 -6.20 -11.05 -5.08
C MET A 46 -5.29 -11.75 -4.08
N LEU A 47 -4.11 -11.17 -3.83
CA LEU A 47 -3.16 -11.70 -2.88
C LEU A 47 -3.54 -11.17 -1.49
N GLU A 48 -4.19 -12.02 -0.68
CA GLU A 48 -4.45 -11.67 0.70
C GLU A 48 -3.13 -11.58 1.47
N ASN A 49 -2.78 -10.36 1.89
CA ASN A 49 -1.54 -10.10 2.62
C ASN A 49 -1.74 -10.44 4.12
N GLU A 50 -1.62 -11.71 4.49
CA GLU A 50 -1.29 -12.09 5.87
C GLU A 50 0.20 -11.77 6.11
N GLY A 51 0.52 -10.54 6.56
CA GLY A 51 1.93 -10.16 6.61
C GLY A 51 2.28 -8.86 7.31
N ASN A 52 2.11 -8.82 8.63
CA ASN A 52 2.96 -8.08 9.59
C ASN A 52 3.32 -6.62 9.24
N ARG A 53 2.37 -5.68 9.35
CA ARG A 53 2.65 -4.24 9.38
C ARG A 53 1.99 -3.58 10.61
N ARG A 54 2.76 -2.74 11.28
CA ARG A 54 2.61 -2.32 12.68
C ARG A 54 1.41 -1.39 12.99
N ASP A 55 0.56 -1.10 12.01
CA ASP A 55 -0.58 -0.19 12.17
C ASP A 55 -1.84 -0.76 11.50
N GLU A 56 -2.95 -0.81 12.22
CA GLU A 56 -4.23 -1.31 11.71
C GLU A 56 -4.71 -0.51 10.49
N ALA A 57 -4.46 0.80 10.45
CA ALA A 57 -4.85 1.66 9.34
C ALA A 57 -4.14 1.30 8.02
N ASP A 58 -2.87 0.86 8.08
CA ASP A 58 -2.09 0.47 6.90
C ASP A 58 -2.55 -0.86 6.31
N LYS A 59 -3.08 -1.76 7.15
CA LYS A 59 -3.62 -3.08 6.72
C LYS A 59 -4.81 -2.93 5.77
N TYR A 60 -5.60 -1.87 5.91
CA TYR A 60 -6.83 -1.70 5.13
C TYR A 60 -6.66 -0.86 3.86
N ASN A 61 -5.52 -0.21 3.67
CA ASN A 61 -5.36 0.78 2.60
C ASN A 61 -4.56 0.29 1.39
N ARG A 62 -4.21 -0.99 1.40
CA ARG A 62 -3.41 -1.66 0.37
C ARG A 62 -4.11 -2.91 -0.13
N VAL A 63 -4.05 -3.13 -1.43
CA VAL A 63 -4.49 -4.36 -2.08
C VAL A 63 -3.41 -4.80 -3.06
N ASP A 64 -2.98 -6.05 -2.92
CA ASP A 64 -2.02 -6.69 -3.82
C ASP A 64 -2.81 -7.60 -4.79
N LEU A 65 -2.57 -7.46 -6.09
CA LEU A 65 -3.25 -8.19 -7.17
C LEU A 65 -2.24 -8.97 -7.98
N LEU A 66 -2.55 -10.23 -8.28
CA LEU A 66 -1.86 -10.97 -9.31
C LEU A 66 -2.61 -10.76 -10.62
N ALA A 67 -1.93 -10.27 -11.65
CA ALA A 67 -2.53 -10.00 -12.95
C ALA A 67 -1.66 -10.53 -14.09
N LYS A 68 -2.23 -10.54 -15.29
CA LYS A 68 -1.61 -10.98 -16.53
C LYS A 68 -1.78 -9.88 -17.58
N THR A 69 -0.73 -9.64 -18.36
CA THR A 69 -0.76 -8.71 -19.50
C THR A 69 -1.27 -9.41 -20.76
N GLY A 70 -1.65 -8.63 -21.78
CA GLY A 70 -2.01 -9.14 -23.10
C GLY A 70 -0.96 -10.07 -23.72
N ASP A 71 0.32 -9.85 -23.45
CA ASP A 71 1.45 -10.63 -23.99
C ASP A 71 1.72 -11.93 -23.21
N GLY A 72 1.00 -12.15 -22.11
CA GLY A 72 1.13 -13.37 -21.31
C GLY A 72 1.96 -13.23 -20.03
N GLU A 73 2.59 -12.08 -19.82
CA GLU A 73 3.43 -11.79 -18.65
C GLU A 73 2.58 -11.72 -17.38
N ARG A 74 3.04 -12.36 -16.30
CA ARG A 74 2.43 -12.25 -14.97
C ARG A 74 3.06 -11.09 -14.22
N ILE A 75 2.22 -10.20 -13.68
CA ILE A 75 2.63 -9.02 -12.93
C ILE A 75 1.94 -9.00 -11.57
N ILE A 76 2.57 -8.34 -10.59
CA ILE A 76 1.94 -7.99 -9.32
C ILE A 76 1.62 -6.50 -9.35
N VAL A 77 0.37 -6.15 -9.06
CA VAL A 77 -0.10 -4.77 -8.97
C VAL A 77 -0.47 -4.47 -7.53
N GLU A 78 0.25 -3.52 -6.94
CA GLU A 78 -0.04 -3.02 -5.59
C GLU A 78 -0.79 -1.70 -5.69
N VAL A 79 -2.02 -1.68 -5.21
CA VAL A 79 -2.82 -0.47 -5.09
C VAL A 79 -2.74 0.03 -3.66
N GLN A 80 -2.07 1.17 -3.47
CA GLN A 80 -1.91 1.82 -2.18
C GLN A 80 -2.54 3.21 -2.23
N TYR A 81 -3.48 3.48 -1.33
CA TYR A 81 -3.92 4.85 -1.09
C TYR A 81 -3.00 5.49 -0.04
N CYS A 82 -2.66 6.77 -0.23
CA CYS A 82 -1.82 7.54 0.68
C CYS A 82 -2.47 8.91 0.91
N TYR A 83 -2.86 9.22 2.14
CA TYR A 83 -3.17 10.60 2.53
C TYR A 83 -1.84 11.37 2.58
N GLY A 84 -1.74 12.47 1.82
CA GLY A 84 -0.49 13.20 1.66
C GLY A 84 0.10 13.74 2.97
N LEU A 85 1.15 13.07 3.46
CA LEU A 85 2.32 13.69 4.11
C LEU A 85 3.55 12.76 4.08
N ARG A 86 3.79 12.11 2.94
CA ARG A 86 5.03 11.34 2.73
C ARG A 86 5.64 11.68 1.38
N TYR A 87 5.65 12.98 1.08
CA TYR A 87 6.52 13.57 0.09
C TYR A 87 7.78 14.03 0.82
N PHE A 88 8.93 13.62 0.28
CA PHE A 88 10.30 13.95 0.66
C PHE A 88 10.99 13.10 1.74
N GLY A 89 12.12 12.53 1.32
CA GLY A 89 13.05 11.77 2.13
C GLY A 89 13.61 12.59 3.29
N GLY A 90 13.37 12.11 4.49
CA GLY A 90 14.24 12.32 5.63
C GLY A 90 14.64 10.94 6.10
N SER A 91 15.86 10.53 5.79
CA SER A 91 16.55 9.46 6.51
C SER A 91 16.31 9.67 8.00
N VAL A 92 15.67 8.69 8.64
CA VAL A 92 15.60 8.62 10.10
C VAL A 92 17.06 8.66 10.56
N PRO A 93 17.51 9.66 11.32
CA PRO A 93 18.84 9.59 11.89
C PRO A 93 18.82 8.36 12.79
N HIS A 94 19.65 7.37 12.47
CA HIS A 94 20.07 6.41 13.47
C HIS A 94 20.85 7.19 14.53
N THR A 95 20.13 7.79 15.48
CA THR A 95 20.72 8.30 16.71
C THR A 95 21.31 7.11 17.43
N GLY A 96 22.63 6.98 17.32
CA GLY A 96 23.42 6.00 18.04
C GLY A 96 23.07 6.04 19.52
N ARG A 97 22.64 4.89 20.04
CA ARG A 97 22.67 4.61 21.47
C ARG A 97 23.23 3.22 21.67
N GLY A 98 24.51 3.20 22.04
CA GLY A 98 25.02 2.32 23.08
C GLY A 98 25.47 0.93 22.67
N ASN A 99 26.57 0.84 21.92
CA ASN A 99 27.46 -0.31 22.09
C ASN A 99 28.29 -0.07 23.37
N ARG A 100 27.75 -0.46 24.53
CA ARG A 100 28.47 -0.42 25.80
C ARG A 100 29.05 -1.80 26.05
N GLY A 101 30.25 -2.01 25.51
CA GLY A 101 31.03 -3.22 25.72
C GLY A 101 32.42 -3.05 25.14
N THR A 102 33.36 -2.57 25.96
CA THR A 102 34.67 -3.20 26.21
C THR A 102 35.46 -2.35 27.21
N SER A 103 35.91 -3.04 28.27
CA SER A 103 36.94 -2.66 29.24
C SER A 103 38.00 -1.67 28.76
N ARG A 104 38.25 -0.64 29.58
CA ARG A 104 39.61 -0.19 29.91
C ARG A 104 39.64 0.21 31.38
N GLN A 105 40.35 -0.58 32.19
CA GLN A 105 40.87 -0.12 33.48
C GLN A 105 41.85 1.04 33.21
N PRO A 106 41.89 2.08 34.07
CA PRO A 106 43.09 2.89 34.22
C PRO A 106 43.88 2.40 35.44
N ASP A 107 45.12 2.00 35.20
CA ASP A 107 46.14 1.87 36.23
C ASP A 107 46.50 3.24 36.82
N SER A 108 46.74 3.24 38.14
CA SER A 108 47.77 3.98 38.89
C SER A 108 47.28 4.91 40.02
N ALA A 109 47.97 4.71 41.16
CA ALA A 109 48.27 5.64 42.25
C ALA A 109 47.28 5.73 43.44
N HIS A 110 47.49 4.90 44.46
CA HIS A 110 48.22 5.31 45.66
C HIS A 110 48.73 4.10 46.46
#